data_AF-A0A3C0QV79-F1
#
_entry.id   AF-A0A3C0QV79-F1
#
_cell.length_a   1.000
_cell.length_b   1.000
_cell.length_c   1.000
_cell.angle_alpha   90.00
_cell.angle_beta   90.00
_cell.angle_gamma   90.00
#
_symmetry.space_group_name_H-M   'P 1'
#
loop_
_entity.id
_entity.type
_entity.pdbx_description
1 polymer ?
#
loop_
_entity_poly.entity_id
_entity_poly.type
_entity_poly.pdbx_seq_one_letter_code
_entity_poly.pdbx_strand_id
1 'polypeptide(L)'
;DPMGGGFLPRQINRAELFTFIESELREIYPQMAAPRSPGFYGRADRAAAWMLLAKLYLNAQVYTGQARFTEVITYTTNIINAGYTLEPNFLHLFNADNHLSHGTEIIFTVPFDGVHTSTWGGTTFLIRGGTGGSMDPIARGVENGWNGIRTTENLVNLFSITDRRRLFHSAGQTRSIAELDNAAHGYFSTKFTNIRRDGTPGSRLSHVDTDFPMFRLADVYLMYAEAVLRGGTGGNMATAINYVNLIRRRAFGSPAGDVTSIDLNFILDERGRELMFELHRRTDLVRFGRFAGPNAYVWPWKGSVAAGVAVDARFNLFPLPAADLAANPNLTQNPGY
;
A
#
# COMPACT_ATOMS: atom_id res chain seq x y z
N ASP A 1 2.10 -24.75 -21.31
CA ASP A 1 3.47 -24.87 -20.75
C ASP A 1 3.85 -26.34 -20.76
N PRO A 2 4.88 -26.77 -21.50
CA PRO A 2 5.26 -28.18 -21.51
C PRO A 2 5.98 -28.53 -20.20
N MET A 3 5.31 -29.26 -19.33
CA MET A 3 5.90 -29.84 -18.12
C MET A 3 6.81 -31.02 -18.50
N GLY A 4 8.12 -30.81 -18.43
CA GLY A 4 9.14 -31.84 -18.62
C GLY A 4 10.54 -31.22 -18.75
N GLY A 5 11.50 -31.69 -17.96
CA GLY A 5 12.79 -31.05 -17.68
C GLY A 5 13.49 -30.41 -18.88
N GLY A 6 13.79 -29.11 -18.77
CA GLY A 6 14.59 -28.36 -19.74
C GLY A 6 14.14 -26.91 -19.99
N PHE A 7 12.92 -26.53 -19.58
CA PHE A 7 12.45 -25.14 -19.75
C PHE A 7 13.04 -24.24 -18.66
N LEU A 8 13.98 -23.39 -19.06
CA LEU A 8 14.47 -22.29 -18.23
C LEU A 8 13.75 -21.01 -18.66
N PRO A 9 13.10 -20.28 -17.73
CA PRO A 9 12.45 -19.01 -18.06
C PRO A 9 13.44 -18.06 -18.73
N ARG A 10 12.96 -17.32 -19.73
CA ARG A 10 13.74 -16.24 -20.36
C ARG A 10 13.57 -14.96 -19.54
N GLN A 11 14.66 -14.20 -19.40
CA GLN A 11 14.56 -12.85 -18.88
C GLN A 11 13.87 -11.96 -19.91
N ILE A 12 12.91 -11.16 -19.44
CA ILE A 12 12.23 -10.12 -20.22
C ILE A 12 12.62 -8.77 -19.63
N ASN A 13 12.92 -7.78 -20.49
CA ASN A 13 13.30 -6.47 -19.97
C ASN A 13 12.08 -5.73 -19.42
N ARG A 14 12.32 -4.69 -18.61
CA ARG A 14 11.26 -3.99 -17.88
C ARG A 14 10.20 -3.35 -18.78
N ALA A 15 10.60 -2.80 -19.92
CA ALA A 15 9.69 -2.16 -20.85
C ALA A 15 8.85 -3.19 -21.63
N GLU A 16 9.44 -4.31 -22.02
CA GLU A 16 8.71 -5.42 -22.64
C GLU A 16 7.73 -6.07 -21.66
N LEU A 17 8.13 -6.27 -20.40
CA LEU A 17 7.26 -6.80 -19.36
C LEU A 17 6.10 -5.85 -19.06
N PHE A 18 6.34 -4.54 -19.06
CA PHE A 18 5.28 -3.53 -18.97
C PHE A 18 4.25 -3.72 -20.08
N THR A 19 4.71 -3.80 -21.33
CA THR A 19 3.84 -3.95 -22.51
C THR A 19 3.05 -5.25 -22.46
N PHE A 20 3.67 -6.35 -22.04
CA PHE A 20 3.01 -7.64 -21.86
C PHE A 20 1.89 -7.57 -20.80
N ILE A 21 2.18 -7.01 -19.62
CA ILE A 21 1.16 -6.87 -18.56
C ILE A 21 0.03 -5.93 -19.01
N GLU A 22 0.37 -4.83 -19.70
CA GLU A 22 -0.62 -3.90 -20.29
C GLU A 22 -1.54 -4.62 -21.27
N SER A 23 -0.99 -5.41 -22.20
CA SER A 23 -1.78 -6.12 -23.19
C SER A 23 -2.68 -7.19 -22.56
N GLU A 24 -2.14 -8.01 -21.67
CA GLU A 24 -2.91 -9.05 -20.96
C GLU A 24 -4.09 -8.44 -20.22
N LEU A 25 -3.86 -7.39 -19.42
CA LEU A 25 -4.94 -6.74 -18.67
C LEU A 25 -6.00 -6.14 -19.58
N ARG A 26 -5.59 -5.50 -20.68
CA ARG A 26 -6.52 -4.89 -21.65
C ARG A 26 -7.35 -5.92 -22.42
N GLU A 27 -6.82 -7.11 -22.66
CA GLU A 27 -7.54 -8.20 -23.31
C GLU A 27 -8.56 -8.85 -22.35
N ILE A 28 -8.19 -9.05 -21.08
CA ILE A 28 -9.03 -9.80 -20.14
C ILE A 28 -10.09 -8.94 -19.44
N TYR A 29 -9.83 -7.66 -19.09
CA TYR A 29 -10.79 -6.90 -18.29
C TYR A 29 -12.19 -6.75 -18.94
N PRO A 30 -12.35 -6.66 -20.28
CA PRO A 30 -13.67 -6.63 -20.91
C PRO A 30 -14.48 -7.90 -20.67
N GLN A 31 -13.81 -9.03 -20.44
CA GLN A 31 -14.39 -10.37 -20.21
C GLN A 31 -14.63 -10.65 -18.72
N MET A 32 -14.02 -9.86 -17.83
CA MET A 32 -14.20 -9.99 -16.39
C MET A 32 -15.59 -9.48 -15.95
N ALA A 33 -16.05 -10.01 -14.81
CA ALA A 33 -17.30 -9.57 -14.20
C ALA A 33 -17.29 -8.06 -13.92
N ALA A 34 -18.48 -7.45 -13.98
CA ALA A 34 -18.65 -6.03 -13.72
C ALA A 34 -18.12 -5.66 -12.32
N PRO A 35 -17.65 -4.43 -12.11
CA PRO A 35 -17.26 -3.96 -10.79
C PRO A 35 -18.36 -4.25 -9.75
N ARG A 36 -17.96 -4.70 -8.56
CA ARG A 36 -18.87 -4.97 -7.42
C ARG A 36 -19.89 -6.08 -7.70
N SER A 37 -19.59 -6.98 -8.63
CA SER A 37 -20.45 -8.14 -8.89
C SER A 37 -20.66 -8.96 -7.61
N PRO A 38 -21.91 -9.37 -7.29
CA PRO A 38 -22.16 -10.25 -6.14
C PRO A 38 -21.32 -11.53 -6.21
N GLY A 39 -20.77 -11.97 -5.06
CA GLY A 39 -19.94 -13.17 -4.98
C GLY A 39 -18.50 -13.03 -5.51
N PHE A 40 -18.03 -11.80 -5.74
CA PHE A 40 -16.63 -11.51 -6.12
C PHE A 40 -15.72 -11.11 -4.95
N TYR A 41 -16.17 -11.27 -3.71
CA TYR A 41 -15.29 -11.17 -2.56
C TYR A 41 -14.09 -12.12 -2.69
N GLY A 42 -12.87 -11.59 -2.55
CA GLY A 42 -11.61 -12.31 -2.76
C GLY A 42 -11.26 -12.63 -4.22
N ARG A 43 -12.10 -12.24 -5.19
CA ARG A 43 -11.87 -12.47 -6.64
C ARG A 43 -11.64 -11.14 -7.34
N ALA A 44 -10.82 -11.15 -8.39
CA ALA A 44 -10.62 -9.96 -9.21
C ALA A 44 -11.82 -9.75 -10.14
N ASP A 45 -12.53 -8.63 -9.98
CA ASP A 45 -13.48 -8.13 -10.96
C ASP A 45 -12.80 -7.14 -11.92
N ARG A 46 -13.58 -6.54 -12.84
CA ARG A 46 -13.06 -5.57 -13.80
C ARG A 46 -12.42 -4.34 -13.15
N ALA A 47 -12.90 -3.88 -11.99
CA ALA A 47 -12.31 -2.73 -11.30
C ALA A 47 -10.95 -3.08 -10.69
N ALA A 48 -10.74 -4.32 -10.23
CA ALA A 48 -9.43 -4.79 -9.81
C ALA A 48 -8.40 -4.76 -10.96
N ALA A 49 -8.79 -5.17 -12.17
CA ALA A 49 -7.94 -5.08 -13.35
C ALA A 49 -7.64 -3.62 -13.76
N TRP A 50 -8.64 -2.74 -13.74
CA TRP A 50 -8.44 -1.30 -13.95
C TRP A 50 -7.50 -0.69 -12.90
N MET A 51 -7.59 -1.12 -11.64
CA MET A 51 -6.72 -0.63 -10.58
C MET A 51 -5.27 -1.03 -10.81
N LEU A 52 -5.03 -2.28 -11.23
CA LEU A 52 -3.69 -2.74 -11.58
C LEU A 52 -3.13 -1.99 -12.80
N LEU A 53 -3.95 -1.75 -13.83
CA LEU A 53 -3.57 -0.90 -14.97
C LEU A 53 -3.22 0.53 -14.52
N ALA A 54 -4.06 1.18 -13.71
CA ALA A 54 -3.78 2.52 -13.21
C ALA A 54 -2.44 2.59 -12.43
N LYS A 55 -2.16 1.58 -11.60
CA LYS A 55 -0.87 1.45 -10.88
C LYS A 55 0.31 1.25 -11.82
N LEU A 56 0.14 0.43 -12.86
CA LEU A 56 1.15 0.19 -13.89
C LEU A 56 1.48 1.51 -14.60
N TYR A 57 0.46 2.23 -15.07
CA TYR A 57 0.64 3.52 -15.76
C TYR A 57 1.21 4.63 -14.88
N LEU A 58 0.82 4.69 -13.61
CA LEU A 58 1.36 5.70 -12.68
C LEU A 58 2.87 5.58 -12.51
N ASN A 59 3.39 4.36 -12.65
CA ASN A 59 4.82 4.07 -12.54
C ASN A 59 5.49 3.84 -13.91
N ALA A 60 4.78 4.09 -15.03
CA ALA A 60 5.29 3.82 -16.38
C ALA A 60 6.61 4.53 -16.67
N GLN A 61 6.78 5.80 -16.25
CA GLN A 61 8.03 6.52 -16.46
C GLN A 61 9.23 5.85 -15.76
N VAL A 62 9.00 5.23 -14.59
CA VAL A 62 10.03 4.44 -13.90
C VAL A 62 10.33 3.15 -14.68
N TYR A 63 9.31 2.55 -15.29
CA TYR A 63 9.38 1.22 -15.88
C TYR A 63 9.90 1.22 -17.31
N THR A 64 9.55 2.24 -18.09
CA THR A 64 9.76 2.33 -19.53
C THR A 64 10.49 3.61 -19.95
N GLY A 65 10.69 4.56 -19.04
CA GLY A 65 11.16 5.91 -19.36
C GLY A 65 10.07 6.84 -19.91
N GLN A 66 8.86 6.34 -20.17
CA GLN A 66 7.77 7.11 -20.76
C GLN A 66 6.59 7.27 -19.79
N ALA A 67 6.15 8.52 -19.59
CA ALA A 67 5.02 8.83 -18.74
C ALA A 67 3.68 8.41 -19.38
N ARG A 68 2.73 7.93 -18.57
CA ARG A 68 1.39 7.48 -19.00
C ARG A 68 0.29 8.02 -18.06
N PHE A 69 0.41 9.28 -17.63
CA PHE A 69 -0.47 9.87 -16.61
C PHE A 69 -1.92 10.08 -17.10
N THR A 70 -2.13 10.28 -18.40
CA THR A 70 -3.47 10.34 -18.98
C THR A 70 -4.22 9.02 -18.77
N GLU A 71 -3.56 7.88 -18.95
CA GLU A 71 -4.16 6.57 -18.74
C GLU A 71 -4.46 6.30 -17.26
N VAL A 72 -3.64 6.81 -16.34
CA VAL A 72 -3.97 6.79 -14.90
C VAL A 72 -5.32 7.48 -14.66
N ILE A 73 -5.52 8.67 -15.22
CA ILE A 73 -6.79 9.40 -15.11
C ILE A 73 -7.94 8.60 -15.70
N THR A 74 -7.76 7.99 -16.87
CA THR A 74 -8.79 7.15 -17.52
C THR A 74 -9.23 6.01 -16.61
N TYR A 75 -8.29 5.17 -16.14
CA TYR A 75 -8.65 3.97 -15.38
C TYR A 75 -9.09 4.28 -13.95
N THR A 76 -8.55 5.33 -13.31
CA THR A 76 -9.08 5.80 -12.03
C THR A 76 -10.49 6.34 -12.17
N THR A 77 -10.80 7.09 -13.24
CA THR A 77 -12.16 7.58 -13.53
C THR A 77 -13.14 6.43 -13.75
N ASN A 78 -12.74 5.37 -14.46
CA ASN A 78 -13.59 4.18 -14.65
C ASN A 78 -13.97 3.54 -13.31
N ILE A 79 -13.01 3.42 -12.37
CA ILE A 79 -13.26 2.85 -11.04
C ILE A 79 -14.16 3.78 -10.22
N ILE A 80 -13.92 5.09 -10.25
CA ILE A 80 -14.73 6.07 -9.52
C ILE A 80 -16.18 6.03 -10.01
N ASN A 81 -16.39 5.96 -11.32
CA ASN A 81 -17.71 5.87 -11.93
C ASN A 81 -18.41 4.51 -11.70
N ALA A 82 -17.70 3.50 -11.21
CA ALA A 82 -18.27 2.20 -10.84
C ALA A 82 -19.03 2.21 -9.50
N GLY A 83 -19.09 3.36 -8.81
CA GLY A 83 -19.97 3.57 -7.66
C GLY A 83 -19.42 3.08 -6.33
N TYR A 84 -18.10 2.88 -6.21
CA TYR A 84 -17.45 2.73 -4.92
C TYR A 84 -17.57 4.02 -4.10
N THR A 85 -17.58 3.92 -2.78
CA THR A 85 -17.63 5.06 -1.84
C THR A 85 -16.61 4.86 -0.73
N LEU A 86 -16.12 5.96 -0.12
CA LEU A 86 -15.25 5.83 1.04
C LEU A 86 -16.02 5.26 2.23
N GLU A 87 -15.38 4.34 2.97
CA GLU A 87 -15.87 3.83 4.25
C GLU A 87 -15.83 4.98 5.27
N PRO A 88 -16.98 5.34 5.89
CA PRO A 88 -17.03 6.46 6.82
C PRO A 88 -16.09 6.31 8.02
N ASN A 89 -15.91 5.08 8.52
CA ASN A 89 -14.97 4.80 9.59
C ASN A 89 -13.71 4.13 9.03
N PHE A 90 -12.63 4.90 8.96
CA PHE A 90 -11.34 4.43 8.45
C PHE A 90 -10.86 3.11 9.07
N LEU A 91 -11.14 2.85 10.35
CA LEU A 91 -10.72 1.62 11.02
C LEU A 91 -11.48 0.36 10.56
N HIS A 92 -12.70 0.50 10.03
CA HIS A 92 -13.46 -0.63 9.48
C HIS A 92 -12.79 -1.27 8.25
N LEU A 93 -11.83 -0.60 7.63
CA LEU A 93 -11.05 -1.14 6.51
C LEU A 93 -9.96 -2.13 6.97
N PHE A 94 -9.61 -2.12 8.26
CA PHE A 94 -8.43 -2.80 8.80
C PHE A 94 -8.75 -3.61 10.06
N ASN A 95 -10.00 -4.02 10.22
CA ASN A 95 -10.51 -4.74 11.39
C ASN A 95 -10.96 -6.18 11.04
N ALA A 96 -11.35 -7.00 12.02
CA ALA A 96 -11.61 -8.44 11.82
C ALA A 96 -12.82 -8.77 10.93
N ASP A 97 -13.69 -7.80 10.67
CA ASP A 97 -14.87 -7.91 9.81
C ASP A 97 -14.83 -6.87 8.67
N ASN A 98 -13.62 -6.54 8.20
CA ASN A 98 -13.41 -5.61 7.09
C ASN A 98 -13.90 -6.14 5.73
N HIS A 99 -14.18 -7.45 5.61
CA HIS A 99 -14.91 -8.02 4.48
C HIS A 99 -16.26 -7.30 4.24
N LEU A 100 -16.88 -6.73 5.28
CA LEU A 100 -18.12 -5.93 5.17
C LEU A 100 -17.91 -4.60 4.43
N SER A 101 -16.67 -4.15 4.24
CA SER A 101 -16.32 -2.98 3.41
C SER A 101 -15.88 -3.38 1.98
N HIS A 102 -15.97 -4.67 1.62
CA HIS A 102 -15.77 -5.11 0.24
C HIS A 102 -16.91 -4.63 -0.66
N GLY A 103 -16.57 -4.07 -1.82
CA GLY A 103 -17.54 -3.51 -2.74
C GLY A 103 -18.10 -2.14 -2.29
N THR A 104 -17.65 -1.58 -1.16
CA THR A 104 -17.88 -0.17 -0.78
C THR A 104 -16.63 0.66 -1.07
N GLU A 105 -15.61 0.62 -0.21
CA GLU A 105 -14.30 1.24 -0.45
C GLU A 105 -13.26 0.22 -0.94
N ILE A 106 -13.32 -1.03 -0.46
CA ILE A 106 -12.36 -2.07 -0.82
C ILE A 106 -12.76 -2.67 -2.17
N ILE A 107 -11.87 -2.55 -3.15
CA ILE A 107 -12.04 -3.01 -4.54
C ILE A 107 -11.57 -4.46 -4.67
N PHE A 108 -10.42 -4.79 -4.09
CA PHE A 108 -9.87 -6.14 -4.11
C PHE A 108 -9.24 -6.47 -2.76
N THR A 109 -9.59 -7.64 -2.27
CA THR A 109 -9.27 -8.13 -0.93
C THR A 109 -8.42 -9.39 -1.05
N VAL A 110 -7.35 -9.49 -0.26
CA VAL A 110 -6.71 -10.79 0.01
C VAL A 110 -7.34 -11.33 1.29
N PRO A 111 -8.18 -12.39 1.20
CA PRO A 111 -8.96 -12.85 2.32
C PRO A 111 -8.10 -13.58 3.35
N PHE A 112 -8.36 -13.34 4.63
CA PHE A 112 -7.81 -14.11 5.74
C PHE A 112 -8.93 -14.55 6.68
N ASP A 113 -8.73 -15.69 7.33
CA ASP A 113 -9.66 -16.23 8.31
C ASP A 113 -8.87 -16.99 9.38
N GLY A 114 -9.19 -16.74 10.64
CA GLY A 114 -8.50 -17.33 11.78
C GLY A 114 -8.61 -18.85 11.86
N VAL A 115 -9.55 -19.47 11.13
CA VAL A 115 -9.78 -20.92 11.10
C VAL A 115 -9.39 -21.56 9.76
N HIS A 116 -9.73 -20.92 8.63
CA HIS A 116 -9.68 -21.55 7.31
C HIS A 116 -8.57 -21.04 6.40
N THR A 117 -8.36 -19.72 6.35
CA THR A 117 -7.33 -19.07 5.52
C THR A 117 -6.28 -18.44 6.43
N SER A 118 -5.67 -19.30 7.24
CA SER A 118 -4.73 -18.90 8.28
C SER A 118 -3.30 -18.91 7.77
N THR A 119 -2.57 -17.82 8.03
CA THR A 119 -1.13 -17.73 7.76
C THR A 119 -0.46 -16.79 8.73
N TRP A 120 0.80 -17.07 9.04
CA TRP A 120 1.65 -16.18 9.82
C TRP A 120 2.11 -14.96 9.03
N GLY A 121 2.20 -15.06 7.69
CA GLY A 121 2.80 -14.02 6.83
C GLY A 121 1.81 -12.98 6.27
N GLY A 122 0.53 -13.09 6.61
CA GLY A 122 -0.53 -12.16 6.18
C GLY A 122 -0.74 -11.02 7.17
N THR A 123 -2.00 -10.63 7.36
CA THR A 123 -2.41 -9.65 8.38
C THR A 123 -2.11 -10.11 9.81
N THR A 124 -1.97 -11.41 10.07
CA THR A 124 -1.45 -11.93 11.35
C THR A 124 -0.08 -11.30 11.69
N PHE A 125 0.83 -11.19 10.71
CA PHE A 125 2.13 -10.53 10.89
C PHE A 125 1.96 -9.04 11.19
N LEU A 126 1.08 -8.34 10.47
CA LEU A 126 0.84 -6.91 10.70
C LEU A 126 0.29 -6.65 12.10
N ILE A 127 -0.64 -7.47 12.58
CA ILE A 127 -1.30 -7.29 13.87
C ILE A 127 -0.40 -7.75 15.02
N ARG A 128 0.13 -8.97 14.98
CA ARG A 128 1.01 -9.47 16.06
C ARG A 128 2.36 -8.76 16.05
N GLY A 129 2.96 -8.57 14.88
CA GLY A 129 4.18 -7.79 14.68
C GLY A 129 4.03 -6.34 15.13
N GLY A 130 2.88 -5.72 14.85
CA GLY A 130 2.54 -4.38 15.31
C GLY A 130 2.09 -4.29 16.77
N THR A 131 1.95 -5.43 17.48
CA THR A 131 1.59 -5.46 18.89
C THR A 131 2.84 -5.64 19.76
N GLY A 132 3.18 -4.64 20.57
CA GLY A 132 4.32 -4.65 21.46
C GLY A 132 4.27 -3.56 22.54
N GLY A 133 5.34 -3.48 23.32
CA GLY A 133 5.45 -2.58 24.47
C GLY A 133 4.38 -2.89 25.52
N SER A 134 3.71 -1.85 26.01
CA SER A 134 2.67 -1.96 27.05
C SER A 134 1.26 -2.20 26.50
N MET A 135 1.09 -2.51 25.22
CA MET A 135 -0.24 -2.81 24.67
C MET A 135 -0.77 -4.13 25.23
N ASP A 136 -2.07 -4.17 25.52
CA ASP A 136 -2.78 -5.42 25.78
C ASP A 136 -3.04 -6.16 24.46
N PRO A 137 -2.45 -7.34 24.23
CA PRO A 137 -2.68 -8.11 23.01
C PRO A 137 -4.15 -8.52 22.83
N ILE A 138 -4.87 -8.78 23.94
CA ILE A 138 -6.28 -9.22 23.88
C ILE A 138 -7.16 -8.09 23.34
N ALA A 139 -6.90 -6.84 23.74
CA ALA A 139 -7.55 -5.66 23.16
C ALA A 139 -7.23 -5.44 21.67
N ARG A 140 -6.23 -6.13 21.12
CA ARG A 140 -5.90 -6.17 19.67
C ARG A 140 -6.47 -7.40 18.96
N GLY A 141 -7.12 -8.30 19.70
CA GLY A 141 -7.68 -9.54 19.20
C GLY A 141 -6.65 -10.63 18.95
N VAL A 142 -5.52 -10.60 19.66
CA VAL A 142 -4.46 -11.62 19.55
C VAL A 142 -3.97 -12.07 20.93
N GLU A 143 -3.55 -13.32 21.07
CA GLU A 143 -3.14 -13.90 22.37
C GLU A 143 -1.77 -13.39 22.85
N ASN A 144 -0.92 -12.91 21.92
CA ASN A 144 0.35 -12.26 22.23
C ASN A 144 0.77 -11.32 21.09
N GLY A 145 1.70 -10.42 21.41
CA GLY A 145 2.38 -9.53 20.46
C GLY A 145 3.83 -9.92 20.23
N TRP A 146 4.36 -9.62 19.06
CA TRP A 146 5.71 -10.01 18.64
C TRP A 146 6.74 -8.89 18.76
N ASN A 147 6.34 -7.68 19.17
CA ASN A 147 7.25 -6.54 19.37
C ASN A 147 8.12 -6.21 18.13
N GLY A 148 7.60 -6.44 16.93
CA GLY A 148 8.36 -6.38 15.70
C GLY A 148 8.31 -5.02 15.00
N ILE A 149 7.18 -4.74 14.36
CA ILE A 149 7.03 -3.65 13.39
C ILE A 149 6.70 -2.35 14.12
N ARG A 150 7.66 -1.42 14.08
CA ARG A 150 7.54 -0.06 14.61
C ARG A 150 7.63 0.97 13.48
N THR A 151 7.30 2.21 13.80
CA THR A 151 7.28 3.33 12.86
C THR A 151 8.43 4.27 13.12
N THR A 152 8.99 4.83 12.03
CA THR A 152 9.98 5.90 12.14
C THR A 152 9.31 7.22 12.49
N GLU A 153 10.07 8.13 13.12
CA GLU A 153 9.56 9.46 13.47
C GLU A 153 9.07 10.24 12.24
N ASN A 154 9.68 10.03 11.07
CA ASN A 154 9.26 10.66 9.82
C ASN A 154 7.80 10.33 9.49
N LEU A 155 7.38 9.08 9.66
CA LEU A 155 6.00 8.68 9.43
C LEU A 155 5.08 9.33 10.46
N VAL A 156 5.47 9.30 11.75
CA VAL A 156 4.68 9.92 12.84
C VAL A 156 4.49 11.42 12.60
N ASN A 157 5.54 12.11 12.12
CA ASN A 157 5.54 13.55 11.86
C ASN A 157 4.68 13.95 10.66
N LEU A 158 4.24 13.02 9.81
CA LEU A 158 3.27 13.32 8.75
C LEU A 158 1.89 13.69 9.32
N PHE A 159 1.57 13.27 10.55
CA PHE A 159 0.23 13.40 11.12
C PHE A 159 0.15 14.55 12.10
N SER A 160 -0.86 15.41 11.91
CA SER A 160 -1.33 16.31 12.97
C SER A 160 -2.00 15.51 14.10
N ILE A 161 -2.07 16.08 15.30
CA ILE A 161 -2.75 15.44 16.44
C ILE A 161 -4.26 15.25 16.23
N THR A 162 -4.86 16.03 15.33
CA THR A 162 -6.29 15.96 14.99
C THR A 162 -6.60 15.01 13.82
N ASP A 163 -5.57 14.50 13.13
CA ASP A 163 -5.75 13.52 12.07
C ASP A 163 -6.03 12.14 12.71
N ARG A 164 -7.25 11.62 12.57
CA ARG A 164 -7.67 10.36 13.19
C ARG A 164 -7.00 9.12 12.58
N ARG A 165 -6.27 9.27 11.48
CA ARG A 165 -5.39 8.21 10.93
C ARG A 165 -4.08 8.08 11.70
N ARG A 166 -3.80 8.99 12.65
CA ARG A 166 -2.66 8.94 13.58
C ARG A 166 -2.83 7.79 14.59
N LEU A 167 -2.74 6.57 14.10
CA LEU A 167 -3.00 5.32 14.82
C LEU A 167 -1.69 4.73 15.35
N PHE A 168 -1.20 5.33 16.43
CA PHE A 168 0.08 4.96 17.07
C PHE A 168 -0.09 4.71 18.56
N HIS A 169 0.52 3.62 19.05
CA HIS A 169 0.75 3.39 20.47
C HIS A 169 2.07 4.04 20.87
N SER A 170 2.00 4.99 21.81
CA SER A 170 3.16 5.80 22.25
C SER A 170 3.50 5.64 23.72
N ALA A 171 2.65 4.97 24.52
CA ALA A 171 2.92 4.80 25.94
C ALA A 171 4.14 3.91 26.16
N GLY A 172 5.11 4.41 26.94
CA GLY A 172 6.38 3.74 27.18
C GLY A 172 7.30 3.69 25.94
N GLN A 173 7.02 4.49 24.90
CA GLN A 173 7.80 4.51 23.66
C GLN A 173 8.44 5.88 23.42
N THR A 174 9.66 5.92 22.90
CA THR A 174 10.22 7.12 22.27
C THR A 174 9.71 7.26 20.84
N ARG A 175 9.61 8.49 20.32
CA ARG A 175 9.22 8.70 18.92
C ARG A 175 10.33 8.27 17.94
N SER A 176 11.57 8.64 18.27
CA SER A 176 12.75 8.32 17.48
C SER A 176 13.22 6.89 17.76
N ILE A 177 13.84 6.27 16.76
CA ILE A 177 14.47 4.96 16.89
C ILE A 177 15.96 5.19 17.14
N ALA A 178 16.39 5.26 18.39
CA ALA A 178 17.82 5.43 18.72
C ALA A 178 18.58 4.09 18.77
N GLU A 179 17.86 2.98 18.95
CA GLU A 179 18.39 1.61 19.05
C GLU A 179 17.41 0.70 18.33
N LEU A 180 17.90 -0.10 17.38
CA LEU A 180 17.05 -0.93 16.51
C LEU A 180 16.47 -2.15 17.24
N ASP A 181 17.22 -2.73 18.17
CA ASP A 181 16.86 -3.91 18.94
C ASP A 181 16.04 -3.60 20.21
N ASN A 182 15.93 -2.33 20.58
CA ASN A 182 15.11 -1.89 21.71
C ASN A 182 13.67 -1.60 21.28
N ALA A 183 12.74 -2.44 21.72
CA ALA A 183 11.32 -2.30 21.38
C ALA A 183 10.63 -1.07 22.01
N ALA A 184 11.28 -0.34 22.93
CA ALA A 184 10.80 0.94 23.45
C ALA A 184 11.04 2.13 22.50
N HIS A 185 11.74 1.91 21.39
CA HIS A 185 12.14 2.98 20.47
C HIS A 185 11.30 3.00 19.19
N GLY A 186 10.56 4.07 18.91
CA GLY A 186 9.63 4.16 17.78
C GLY A 186 8.26 3.59 18.11
N TYR A 187 7.21 4.21 17.56
CA TYR A 187 5.83 3.85 17.93
C TYR A 187 5.33 2.63 17.17
N PHE A 188 4.57 1.78 17.85
CA PHE A 188 3.80 0.71 17.21
C PHE A 188 2.57 1.30 16.53
N SER A 189 2.15 0.73 15.40
CA SER A 189 0.92 1.16 14.74
C SER A 189 -0.27 0.32 15.18
N THR A 190 -1.38 0.99 15.47
CA THR A 190 -2.65 0.37 15.84
C THR A 190 -3.63 0.28 14.66
N LYS A 191 -3.14 0.46 13.43
CA LYS A 191 -3.96 0.49 12.22
C LYS A 191 -4.74 -0.80 11.97
N PHE A 192 -4.04 -1.94 11.97
CA PHE A 192 -4.68 -3.25 11.79
C PHE A 192 -5.03 -3.85 13.15
N THR A 193 -6.24 -4.41 13.28
CA THR A 193 -6.73 -5.02 14.51
C THR A 193 -7.57 -6.26 14.23
N ASN A 194 -7.48 -7.29 15.07
CA ASN A 194 -8.34 -8.47 14.97
C ASN A 194 -9.58 -8.33 15.88
N ILE A 195 -10.13 -7.11 15.95
CA ILE A 195 -11.35 -6.77 16.66
C ILE A 195 -12.41 -6.40 15.63
N ARG A 196 -13.65 -6.86 15.80
CA ARG A 196 -14.79 -6.58 14.92
C ARG A 196 -15.40 -5.22 15.24
N ARG A 197 -16.34 -4.76 14.40
CA ARG A 197 -17.07 -3.49 14.61
C ARG A 197 -17.85 -3.45 15.92
N ASP A 198 -18.30 -4.61 16.40
CA ASP A 198 -19.04 -4.76 17.66
C ASP A 198 -18.13 -4.86 18.91
N GLY A 199 -16.82 -4.80 18.74
CA GLY A 199 -15.83 -4.89 19.81
C GLY A 199 -15.41 -6.31 20.20
N THR A 200 -16.00 -7.34 19.60
CA THR A 200 -15.58 -8.74 19.84
C THR A 200 -14.31 -9.09 19.04
N PRO A 201 -13.51 -10.07 19.49
CA PRO A 201 -12.34 -10.51 18.71
C PRO A 201 -12.74 -11.30 17.46
N GLY A 202 -11.77 -11.48 16.56
CA GLY A 202 -11.85 -12.44 15.46
C GLY A 202 -12.01 -13.88 15.97
N SER A 203 -12.24 -14.81 15.03
CA SER A 203 -12.57 -16.21 15.28
C SER A 203 -11.51 -16.95 16.11
N ARG A 204 -10.24 -16.54 16.00
CA ARG A 204 -9.10 -17.02 16.78
C ARG A 204 -8.25 -15.85 17.25
N LEU A 205 -7.49 -16.10 18.32
CA LEU A 205 -6.48 -15.18 18.84
C LEU A 205 -5.05 -15.51 18.35
N SER A 206 -4.85 -16.68 17.75
CA SER A 206 -3.56 -17.09 17.19
C SER A 206 -3.36 -16.59 15.75
N HIS A 207 -4.41 -16.70 14.93
CA HIS A 207 -4.49 -16.16 13.56
C HIS A 207 -5.69 -15.23 13.46
N VAL A 208 -5.62 -14.27 12.55
CA VAL A 208 -6.58 -13.16 12.47
C VAL A 208 -7.60 -13.35 11.33
N ASP A 209 -8.76 -12.75 11.48
CA ASP A 209 -9.82 -12.69 10.44
C ASP A 209 -9.68 -11.44 9.55
N THR A 210 -8.84 -10.49 9.94
CA THR A 210 -8.67 -9.23 9.21
C THR A 210 -8.13 -9.49 7.82
N ASP A 211 -8.86 -9.10 6.77
CA ASP A 211 -8.36 -9.19 5.42
C ASP A 211 -7.30 -8.13 5.12
N PHE A 212 -6.51 -8.33 4.07
CA PHE A 212 -5.69 -7.26 3.52
C PHE A 212 -6.41 -6.54 2.38
N PRO A 213 -6.74 -5.23 2.52
CA PRO A 213 -7.42 -4.45 1.49
C PRO A 213 -6.44 -4.03 0.38
N MET A 214 -6.08 -4.98 -0.49
CA MET A 214 -5.05 -4.79 -1.52
C MET A 214 -5.32 -3.57 -2.41
N PHE A 215 -6.57 -3.38 -2.84
CA PHE A 215 -6.99 -2.22 -3.61
C PHE A 215 -8.19 -1.54 -2.96
N ARG A 216 -8.14 -0.21 -2.85
CA ARG A 216 -9.24 0.58 -2.29
C ARG A 216 -9.35 1.98 -2.91
N LEU A 217 -10.54 2.57 -2.79
CA LEU A 217 -10.90 3.81 -3.47
C LEU A 217 -10.03 5.02 -3.08
N ALA A 218 -9.57 5.14 -1.84
CA ALA A 218 -8.75 6.31 -1.47
C ALA A 218 -7.40 6.34 -2.22
N ASP A 219 -6.84 5.17 -2.57
CA ASP A 219 -5.66 5.11 -3.43
C ASP A 219 -5.97 5.55 -4.86
N VAL A 220 -7.14 5.17 -5.40
CA VAL A 220 -7.64 5.63 -6.71
C VAL A 220 -7.70 7.17 -6.76
N TYR A 221 -8.25 7.79 -5.72
CA TYR A 221 -8.31 9.25 -5.58
C TYR A 221 -6.94 9.90 -5.54
N LEU A 222 -6.00 9.34 -4.79
CA LEU A 222 -4.64 9.88 -4.70
C LEU A 222 -3.84 9.66 -6.01
N MET A 223 -4.07 8.55 -6.72
CA MET A 223 -3.47 8.32 -8.04
C MET A 223 -4.03 9.28 -9.09
N TYR A 224 -5.34 9.56 -9.08
CA TYR A 224 -5.96 10.58 -9.95
C TYR A 224 -5.33 11.95 -9.71
N ALA A 225 -5.23 12.37 -8.44
CA ALA A 225 -4.67 13.67 -8.08
C ALA A 225 -3.18 13.79 -8.47
N GLU A 226 -2.39 12.73 -8.25
CA GLU A 226 -1.00 12.68 -8.70
C GLU A 226 -0.89 12.82 -10.22
N ALA A 227 -1.70 12.07 -10.97
CA ALA A 227 -1.66 12.09 -12.42
C ALA A 227 -2.03 13.46 -13.02
N VAL A 228 -3.03 14.15 -12.44
CA VAL A 228 -3.39 15.52 -12.80
C VAL A 228 -2.23 16.49 -12.55
N LEU A 229 -1.59 16.41 -11.37
CA LEU A 229 -0.42 17.23 -11.05
C LEU A 229 0.77 17.00 -11.98
N ARG A 230 0.89 15.80 -12.54
CA ARG A 230 1.94 15.43 -13.50
C ARG A 230 1.55 15.73 -14.96
N GLY A 231 0.45 16.43 -15.20
CA GLY A 231 0.05 16.88 -16.53
C GLY A 231 -0.71 15.85 -17.36
N GLY A 232 -1.27 14.80 -16.75
CA GLY A 232 -2.19 13.90 -17.44
C GLY A 232 -3.44 14.65 -17.92
N THR A 233 -3.94 14.29 -19.10
CA THR A 233 -5.14 14.91 -19.69
C THR A 233 -6.42 14.16 -19.34
N GLY A 234 -7.58 14.80 -19.45
CA GLY A 234 -8.89 14.20 -19.13
C GLY A 234 -9.32 14.30 -17.67
N GLY A 235 -8.48 14.93 -16.83
CA GLY A 235 -8.80 15.28 -15.45
C GLY A 235 -8.58 16.76 -15.19
N ASN A 236 -8.99 17.24 -14.01
CA ASN A 236 -8.81 18.64 -13.64
C ASN A 236 -8.47 18.79 -12.15
N MET A 237 -7.81 19.91 -11.82
CA MET A 237 -7.30 20.18 -10.47
C MET A 237 -8.39 20.32 -9.42
N ALA A 238 -9.55 20.91 -9.76
CA ALA A 238 -10.64 21.08 -8.81
C ALA A 238 -11.21 19.72 -8.37
N THR A 239 -11.39 18.80 -9.31
CA THR A 239 -11.79 17.41 -9.03
C THR A 239 -10.73 16.67 -8.21
N ALA A 240 -9.45 16.83 -8.53
CA ALA A 240 -8.35 16.24 -7.75
C ALA A 240 -8.34 16.71 -6.29
N ILE A 241 -8.47 18.02 -6.06
CA ILE A 241 -8.57 18.61 -4.72
C ILE A 241 -9.81 18.10 -3.99
N ASN A 242 -10.95 17.99 -4.67
CA ASN A 242 -12.16 17.45 -4.08
C ASN A 242 -11.96 16.00 -3.59
N TYR A 243 -11.34 15.13 -4.39
CA TYR A 243 -11.05 13.75 -3.98
C TYR A 243 -10.09 13.67 -2.78
N VAL A 244 -9.05 14.51 -2.76
CA VAL A 244 -8.17 14.66 -1.59
C VAL A 244 -8.97 15.11 -0.35
N ASN A 245 -9.87 16.08 -0.51
CA ASN A 245 -10.68 16.58 0.58
C ASN A 245 -11.71 15.56 1.08
N LEU A 246 -12.24 14.66 0.25
CA LEU A 246 -13.07 13.55 0.73
C LEU A 246 -12.32 12.65 1.73
N ILE A 247 -11.06 12.31 1.41
CA ILE A 247 -10.18 11.54 2.29
C ILE A 247 -9.91 12.30 3.60
N ARG A 248 -9.58 13.58 3.48
CA ARG A 248 -9.23 14.42 4.63
C ARG A 248 -10.43 14.71 5.51
N ARG A 249 -11.63 14.96 4.97
CA ARG A 249 -12.86 15.11 5.74
C ARG A 249 -13.16 13.87 6.58
N ARG A 250 -12.97 12.67 6.03
CA ARG A 250 -13.07 11.43 6.81
C ARG A 250 -12.02 11.38 7.93
N ALA A 251 -10.78 11.72 7.61
CA ALA A 251 -9.67 11.69 8.57
C ALA A 251 -9.80 12.69 9.72
N PHE A 252 -10.28 13.91 9.45
CA PHE A 252 -10.44 14.97 10.45
C PHE A 252 -11.86 15.01 11.05
N GLY A 253 -12.81 14.30 10.45
CA GLY A 253 -14.23 14.33 10.82
C GLY A 253 -14.91 15.69 10.60
N SER A 254 -14.29 16.59 9.84
CA SER A 254 -14.79 17.93 9.59
C SER A 254 -14.14 18.54 8.33
N PRO A 255 -14.75 19.59 7.74
CA PRO A 255 -14.13 20.37 6.66
C PRO A 255 -12.86 21.12 7.07
N ALA A 256 -12.52 21.20 8.36
CA ALA A 256 -11.29 21.86 8.81
C ALA A 256 -10.02 21.17 8.29
N GLY A 257 -10.13 19.91 7.86
CA GLY A 257 -9.06 19.20 7.18
C GLY A 257 -8.88 19.59 5.71
N ASP A 258 -9.82 20.32 5.10
CA ASP A 258 -9.78 20.61 3.66
C ASP A 258 -8.56 21.45 3.26
N VAL A 259 -8.10 21.23 2.03
CA VAL A 259 -7.07 22.04 1.39
C VAL A 259 -7.62 22.71 0.13
N THR A 260 -7.08 23.88 -0.19
CA THR A 260 -7.42 24.65 -1.40
C THR A 260 -6.41 24.49 -2.53
N SER A 261 -5.25 23.89 -2.23
CA SER A 261 -4.20 23.59 -3.19
C SER A 261 -3.46 22.32 -2.78
N ILE A 262 -2.88 21.64 -3.77
CA ILE A 262 -2.08 20.44 -3.61
C ILE A 262 -0.87 20.50 -4.55
N ASP A 263 0.24 19.88 -4.16
CA ASP A 263 1.40 19.66 -5.02
C ASP A 263 1.89 18.20 -4.90
N LEU A 264 2.96 17.84 -5.61
CA LEU A 264 3.50 16.49 -5.58
C LEU A 264 4.01 16.08 -4.19
N ASN A 265 4.65 16.99 -3.43
CA ASN A 265 5.14 16.66 -2.09
C ASN A 265 3.95 16.39 -1.15
N PHE A 266 2.91 17.21 -1.24
CA PHE A 266 1.66 17.00 -0.53
C PHE A 266 1.07 15.61 -0.83
N ILE A 267 1.01 15.21 -2.10
CA ILE A 267 0.50 13.87 -2.47
C ILE A 267 1.37 12.76 -1.90
N LEU A 268 2.69 12.86 -1.96
CA LEU A 268 3.58 11.85 -1.38
C LEU A 268 3.37 11.69 0.13
N ASP A 269 3.15 12.80 0.83
CA ASP A 269 2.87 12.82 2.26
C ASP A 269 1.45 12.33 2.58
N GLU A 270 0.46 12.70 1.77
CA GLU A 270 -0.93 12.26 1.95
C GLU A 270 -1.08 10.77 1.67
N ARG A 271 -0.35 10.23 0.68
CA ARG A 271 -0.19 8.78 0.49
C ARG A 271 0.50 8.13 1.69
N GLY A 272 1.47 8.79 2.32
CA GLY A 272 2.08 8.32 3.57
C GLY A 272 1.08 8.25 4.73
N ARG A 273 0.23 9.27 4.90
CA ARG A 273 -0.82 9.30 5.93
C ARG A 273 -1.90 8.26 5.69
N GLU A 274 -2.37 8.20 4.45
CA GLU A 274 -3.52 7.40 4.06
C GLU A 274 -3.16 5.91 3.95
N LEU A 275 -2.02 5.59 3.33
CA LEU A 275 -1.67 4.25 2.84
C LEU A 275 -0.54 3.57 3.65
N MET A 276 -0.24 4.04 4.87
CA MET A 276 0.80 3.42 5.70
C MET A 276 0.51 1.93 5.95
N PHE A 277 1.55 1.09 5.88
CA PHE A 277 1.44 -0.38 6.00
C PHE A 277 0.56 -1.08 4.94
N GLU A 278 0.34 -0.46 3.78
CA GLU A 278 -0.45 -1.05 2.69
C GLU A 278 0.39 -1.33 1.42
N LEU A 279 1.69 -1.64 1.56
CA LEU A 279 2.58 -2.05 0.44
C LEU A 279 2.85 -0.99 -0.67
N HIS A 280 2.64 0.30 -0.39
CA HIS A 280 2.88 1.36 -1.40
C HIS A 280 4.21 2.10 -1.26
N ARG A 281 4.73 2.25 -0.03
CA ARG A 281 5.71 3.29 0.31
C ARG A 281 7.00 3.23 -0.51
N ARG A 282 7.56 2.03 -0.73
CA ARG A 282 8.79 1.87 -1.53
C ARG A 282 8.56 2.31 -2.97
N THR A 283 7.52 1.79 -3.62
CA THR A 283 7.19 2.11 -5.02
C THR A 283 6.93 3.60 -5.20
N ASP A 284 6.23 4.23 -4.26
CA ASP A 284 6.00 5.67 -4.27
C ASP A 284 7.31 6.45 -4.11
N LEU A 285 8.16 6.11 -3.14
CA LEU A 285 9.46 6.78 -2.98
C LEU A 285 10.37 6.61 -4.21
N VAL A 286 10.33 5.46 -4.89
CA VAL A 286 11.07 5.25 -6.15
C VAL A 286 10.52 6.16 -7.26
N ARG A 287 9.19 6.20 -7.44
CA ARG A 287 8.53 7.06 -8.44
C ARG A 287 8.81 8.55 -8.24
N PHE A 288 8.97 8.97 -6.98
CA PHE A 288 9.31 10.35 -6.63
C PHE A 288 10.83 10.63 -6.63
N GLY A 289 11.68 9.64 -6.94
CA GLY A 289 13.13 9.79 -6.91
C GLY A 289 13.70 10.02 -5.50
N ARG A 290 12.95 9.60 -4.46
CA ARG A 290 13.26 9.81 -3.04
C ARG A 290 13.74 8.55 -2.33
N PHE A 291 13.66 7.36 -2.95
CA PHE A 291 14.08 6.12 -2.30
C PHE A 291 15.59 5.95 -2.22
N ALA A 292 16.31 6.07 -3.34
CA ALA A 292 17.76 5.95 -3.41
C ALA A 292 18.34 6.89 -4.47
N GLY A 293 19.65 7.13 -4.44
CA GLY A 293 20.34 8.10 -5.30
C GLY A 293 20.51 9.48 -4.66
N PRO A 294 20.98 10.48 -5.44
CA PRO A 294 21.39 11.79 -4.90
C PRO A 294 20.25 12.61 -4.28
N ASN A 295 19.01 12.38 -4.72
CA ASN A 295 17.81 13.09 -4.23
C ASN A 295 17.04 12.31 -3.15
N ALA A 296 17.66 11.27 -2.59
CA ALA A 296 17.05 10.39 -1.62
C ALA A 296 16.56 11.16 -0.38
N TYR A 297 15.29 10.95 -0.02
CA TYR A 297 14.75 11.37 1.27
C TYR A 297 15.38 10.55 2.39
N VAL A 298 15.86 11.20 3.45
CA VAL A 298 16.55 10.53 4.57
C VAL A 298 15.59 10.31 5.74
N TRP A 299 15.68 9.14 6.36
CA TRP A 299 14.97 8.75 7.59
C TRP A 299 15.91 7.94 8.48
N PRO A 300 15.64 7.83 9.80
CA PRO A 300 16.49 7.08 10.72
C PRO A 300 16.78 5.66 10.25
N TRP A 301 18.02 5.23 10.40
CA TRP A 301 18.53 3.90 9.98
C TRP A 301 18.51 3.62 8.49
N LYS A 302 18.18 4.59 7.63
CA LYS A 302 18.40 4.45 6.20
C LYS A 302 19.89 4.25 5.90
N GLY A 303 20.22 3.22 5.14
CA GLY A 303 21.61 2.88 4.82
C GLY A 303 22.41 2.42 6.04
N SER A 304 21.73 1.89 7.07
CA SER A 304 22.35 1.41 8.32
C SER A 304 23.08 2.48 9.13
N VAL A 305 22.70 3.75 8.96
CA VAL A 305 23.22 4.90 9.73
C VAL A 305 22.09 5.46 10.58
N ALA A 306 22.31 5.70 11.88
CA ALA A 306 21.26 6.14 12.81
C ALA A 306 20.52 7.40 12.33
N ALA A 307 21.24 8.44 11.90
CA ALA A 307 20.66 9.65 11.32
C ALA A 307 20.10 9.45 9.90
N GLY A 308 20.40 8.31 9.27
CA GLY A 308 20.12 7.99 7.89
C GLY A 308 21.12 8.59 6.91
N VAL A 309 21.33 7.92 5.79
CA VAL A 309 22.14 8.42 4.67
C VAL A 309 21.51 8.06 3.33
N ALA A 310 21.80 8.84 2.29
CA ALA A 310 21.50 8.43 0.92
C ALA A 310 22.26 7.14 0.58
N VAL A 311 21.62 6.27 -0.21
CA VAL A 311 22.23 5.02 -0.68
C VAL A 311 22.29 5.04 -2.20
N ASP A 312 23.15 4.19 -2.76
CA ASP A 312 23.35 4.10 -4.21
C ASP A 312 22.04 3.86 -4.97
N ALA A 313 21.90 4.49 -6.15
CA ALA A 313 20.69 4.41 -6.95
C ALA A 313 20.32 2.97 -7.39
N ARG A 314 21.28 2.03 -7.41
CA ARG A 314 21.04 0.60 -7.69
C ARG A 314 19.98 -0.01 -6.78
N PHE A 315 19.86 0.47 -5.54
CA PHE A 315 18.89 -0.05 -4.55
C PHE A 315 17.43 0.28 -4.89
N ASN A 316 17.17 1.10 -5.91
CA ASN A 316 15.83 1.24 -6.48
C ASN A 316 15.29 -0.08 -7.09
N LEU A 317 16.18 -1.05 -7.37
CA LEU A 317 15.83 -2.43 -7.71
C LEU A 317 16.46 -3.39 -6.68
N PHE A 318 15.79 -4.50 -6.38
CA PHE A 318 16.40 -5.59 -5.62
C PHE A 318 17.33 -6.41 -6.53
N PRO A 319 18.38 -7.04 -6.00
CA PRO A 319 19.18 -7.99 -6.77
C PRO A 319 18.35 -9.21 -7.13
N LEU A 320 18.64 -9.82 -8.28
CA LEU A 320 18.20 -11.19 -8.55
C LEU A 320 18.89 -12.15 -7.57
N PRO A 321 18.18 -13.17 -7.04
CA PRO A 321 18.78 -14.15 -6.14
C PRO A 321 19.98 -14.86 -6.80
N ALA A 322 21.09 -14.99 -6.06
CA ALA A 322 22.30 -15.65 -6.57
C ALA A 322 22.04 -17.11 -6.99
N ALA A 323 21.14 -17.80 -6.30
CA ALA A 323 20.73 -19.16 -6.64
C ALA A 323 20.04 -19.24 -8.01
N ASP A 324 19.19 -18.27 -8.36
CA ASP A 324 18.51 -18.23 -9.66
C ASP A 324 19.50 -17.93 -10.80
N LEU A 325 20.45 -17.02 -10.58
CA LEU A 325 21.53 -16.73 -11.54
C LEU A 325 22.41 -17.95 -11.79
N ALA A 326 22.72 -18.72 -10.74
CA ALA A 326 23.49 -19.96 -10.86
C ALA A 326 22.71 -21.06 -11.60
N ALA A 327 21.39 -21.12 -11.41
CA ALA A 327 20.52 -22.15 -11.99
C ALA A 327 20.04 -21.83 -13.42
N ASN A 328 19.96 -20.55 -13.81
CA ASN A 328 19.40 -20.12 -15.08
C ASN A 328 20.35 -19.15 -15.81
N PRO A 329 21.10 -19.61 -16.83
CA PRO A 329 22.03 -18.78 -17.58
C PRO A 329 21.34 -17.74 -18.48
N ASN A 330 20.01 -17.77 -18.62
CA ASN A 330 19.27 -16.72 -19.32
C ASN A 330 19.11 -15.45 -18.47
N LEU A 331 19.46 -15.49 -17.17
CA LEU A 331 19.32 -14.36 -16.26
C LEU A 331 20.62 -13.54 -16.19
N THR A 332 20.48 -12.24 -16.31
CA THR A 332 21.53 -11.24 -16.08
C THR A 332 21.15 -10.40 -14.86
N GLN A 333 22.13 -10.19 -13.97
CA GLN A 333 21.94 -9.40 -12.76
C GLN A 333 21.56 -7.94 -13.08
N ASN A 334 20.81 -7.32 -12.16
CA ASN A 334 20.51 -5.89 -12.22
C ASN A 334 21.80 -5.05 -12.13
N PRO A 335 21.89 -3.93 -12.86
CA PRO A 335 23.10 -3.10 -12.88
C PRO A 335 23.57 -2.69 -11.47
N GLY A 336 24.87 -2.85 -11.23
CA GLY A 336 25.54 -2.40 -10.00
C GLY A 336 25.53 -3.41 -8.85
N TYR A 337 24.94 -4.60 -9.00
CA TYR A 337 25.00 -5.68 -8.00
C TYR A 337 26.07 -6.72 -8.28
#